data_AF-E3CDR7-F1
#
_entry.id   AF-E3CDR7-F1
#
_cell.length_a   1.000
_cell.length_b   1.000
_cell.length_c   1.000
_cell.angle_alpha   90.00
_cell.angle_beta   90.00
_cell.angle_gamma   90.00
#
_symmetry.space_group_name_H-M   'P 1'
#
loop_
_entity.id
_entity.type
_entity.pdbx_description
1 polymer ?
#
loop_
_entity_poly.entity_id
_entity_poly.type
_entity_poly.pdbx_seq_one_letter_code
_entity_poly.pdbx_strand_id
1 'polypeptide(L)' 'MKEMSVKEQQTVVGGAVWVCLTCGYISHDHIFVETAKATAYDHERRYRGHKTIVRA' A
#
# COMPACT_ATOMS: atom_id res chain seq x y z
N MET A 1 7.79 26.06 -14.66
CA MET A 1 7.39 24.66 -14.40
C MET A 1 5.98 24.68 -13.82
N LYS A 2 5.08 23.81 -14.27
CA LYS A 2 3.71 23.68 -13.74
C LYS A 2 3.76 23.04 -12.35
N GLU A 3 2.95 23.54 -11.41
CA GLU A 3 2.72 22.88 -10.12
C GLU A 3 2.03 21.53 -10.36
N MET A 4 2.63 20.44 -9.86
CA MET A 4 2.06 19.08 -9.86
C MET A 4 1.09 18.92 -8.70
N SER A 5 -0.05 18.29 -8.93
CA SER A 5 -1.00 17.90 -7.89
C SER A 5 -0.42 16.82 -6.97
N VAL A 6 -0.99 16.67 -5.77
CA VAL A 6 -0.67 15.58 -4.82
C VAL A 6 -0.73 14.19 -5.49
N LYS A 7 -1.65 14.04 -6.45
CA LYS A 7 -1.82 12.91 -7.37
C LYS A 7 -0.63 12.67 -8.30
N GLU A 8 0.08 13.72 -8.67
CA GLU A 8 1.26 13.67 -9.52
C GLU A 8 2.55 13.46 -8.70
N GLN A 9 2.46 13.55 -7.38
CA GLN A 9 3.60 13.48 -6.46
C GLN A 9 3.74 12.12 -5.76
N GLN A 10 2.64 11.39 -5.52
CA GLN A 10 2.67 9.92 -5.29
C GLN A 10 3.43 9.19 -6.42
N THR A 11 3.47 9.82 -7.60
CA THR A 11 4.09 9.36 -8.82
C THR A 11 5.60 9.64 -8.89
N VAL A 12 6.17 10.51 -8.04
CA VAL A 12 7.59 10.89 -8.14
C VAL A 12 8.50 10.19 -7.13
N VAL A 13 8.02 9.81 -5.93
CA VAL A 13 8.93 9.56 -4.78
C VAL A 13 8.91 8.16 -4.18
N GLY A 14 7.76 7.54 -3.96
CA GLY A 14 7.77 6.28 -3.20
C GLY A 14 6.39 6.01 -2.66
N GLY A 15 5.73 5.04 -3.29
CA GLY A 15 4.34 4.71 -3.04
C GLY A 15 4.05 4.20 -1.63
N ALA A 16 2.76 4.07 -1.36
CA ALA A 16 2.25 3.30 -0.25
C ALA A 16 2.78 1.84 -0.27
N VAL A 17 3.00 1.34 0.93
CA VAL A 17 3.45 -0.01 1.20
C VAL A 17 2.52 -0.62 2.25
N TRP A 18 2.39 -1.93 2.29
CA TRP A 18 1.66 -2.56 3.40
C TRP A 18 2.39 -3.80 3.89
N VAL A 19 2.25 -4.06 5.18
CA VAL A 19 2.94 -5.13 5.89
C VAL A 19 1.91 -6.06 6.51
N CYS A 20 2.07 -7.36 6.34
CA CYS A 20 1.37 -8.38 7.12
C CYS A 20 2.14 -8.62 8.43
N LEU A 21 1.52 -8.31 9.55
CA LEU A 21 2.10 -8.50 10.89
C LEU A 21 2.14 -9.97 11.30
N THR A 22 1.35 -10.81 10.64
CA THR A 22 1.25 -12.24 10.96
C THR A 22 2.33 -13.07 10.29
N CYS A 23 2.63 -12.80 9.01
CA CYS A 23 3.61 -13.58 8.24
C CYS A 23 4.86 -12.79 7.84
N GLY A 24 4.94 -11.49 8.17
CA GLY A 24 6.07 -10.63 7.84
C GLY A 24 6.16 -10.20 6.38
N TYR A 25 5.15 -10.54 5.56
CA TYR A 25 5.11 -10.13 4.15
C TYR A 25 5.02 -8.62 4.02
N ILE A 26 5.77 -8.02 3.09
CA ILE A 26 5.75 -6.58 2.82
C ILE A 26 5.54 -6.35 1.34
N SER A 27 4.58 -5.50 1.01
CA SER A 27 4.24 -5.09 -0.36
C SER A 27 4.63 -3.63 -0.56
N HIS A 28 5.54 -3.33 -1.49
CA HIS A 28 6.19 -2.02 -1.60
C HIS A 28 5.74 -1.18 -2.82
N ASP A 29 4.81 -1.70 -3.63
CA ASP A 29 4.55 -1.22 -5.00
C ASP A 29 3.17 -0.55 -5.17
N HIS A 30 2.73 0.27 -4.22
CA HIS A 30 1.41 0.92 -4.34
C HIS A 30 1.57 2.42 -4.49
N ILE A 31 1.48 2.94 -5.71
CA ILE A 31 1.48 4.40 -5.95
C ILE A 31 0.40 5.10 -5.11
N PHE A 32 -0.74 4.42 -4.89
CA PHE A 32 -1.86 4.93 -4.09
C PHE A 32 -2.07 4.10 -2.82
N VAL A 33 -2.37 4.80 -1.72
CA VAL A 33 -2.78 4.21 -0.43
C VAL A 33 -4.01 3.32 -0.59
N GLU A 34 -4.95 3.70 -1.46
CA GLU A 34 -6.14 2.92 -1.73
C GLU A 34 -5.80 1.56 -2.37
N THR A 35 -4.80 1.52 -3.26
CA THR A 35 -4.28 0.27 -3.86
C THR A 35 -3.59 -0.60 -2.80
N ALA A 36 -2.79 0.00 -1.92
CA ALA A 36 -2.19 -0.72 -0.80
C ALA A 36 -3.27 -1.32 0.12
N LYS A 37 -4.33 -0.57 0.44
CA LYS A 37 -5.46 -1.06 1.25
C LYS A 37 -6.20 -2.21 0.58
N ALA A 38 -6.48 -2.10 -0.71
CA ALA A 38 -7.20 -3.14 -1.45
C ALA A 38 -6.41 -4.47 -1.47
N THR A 39 -5.10 -4.39 -1.72
CA THR A 39 -4.23 -5.57 -1.79
C THR A 39 -3.92 -6.16 -0.41
N ALA A 40 -3.79 -5.32 0.61
CA ALA A 40 -3.71 -5.75 2.00
C ALA A 40 -4.97 -6.53 2.42
N TYR A 41 -6.15 -6.01 2.05
CA TYR A 41 -7.42 -6.66 2.32
C TYR A 41 -7.60 -8.00 1.59
N ASP A 42 -7.14 -8.10 0.34
CA ASP A 42 -7.12 -9.38 -0.39
C ASP A 42 -6.25 -10.43 0.33
N HIS A 43 -5.09 -10.01 0.83
CA HIS A 43 -4.22 -10.87 1.63
C HIS A 43 -4.90 -11.38 2.90
N GLU A 44 -5.60 -10.50 3.64
CA GLU A 44 -6.36 -10.89 4.83
C GLU A 44 -7.49 -11.87 4.51
N ARG A 45 -8.17 -11.71 3.36
CA ARG A 45 -9.20 -12.63 2.91
C ARG A 45 -8.63 -14.00 2.55
N ARG A 46 -7.51 -14.03 1.83
CA ARG A 46 -6.87 -15.26 1.38
C ARG A 46 -6.26 -16.04 2.53
N TYR A 47 -5.70 -15.33 3.51
CA TYR A 47 -5.05 -15.93 4.67
C TYR A 47 -5.81 -15.59 5.94
N ARG A 48 -6.77 -16.45 6.29
CA ARG A 48 -7.68 -16.24 7.43
C ARG A 48 -6.88 -16.00 8.71
N GLY A 49 -7.11 -14.86 9.35
CA GLY A 49 -6.46 -14.46 10.61
C GLY A 49 -5.18 -13.65 10.43
N HIS A 50 -4.74 -13.40 9.19
CA HIS A 50 -3.67 -12.46 8.93
C HIS A 50 -4.14 -11.03 9.17
N LYS A 51 -3.25 -10.21 9.72
CA LYS A 51 -3.49 -8.78 9.98
C LYS A 51 -2.48 -7.94 9.23
N THR A 52 -2.98 -6.95 8.52
CA THR A 52 -2.16 -6.07 7.68
C THR A 52 -2.23 -4.63 8.14
N ILE A 53 -1.18 -3.86 7.84
CA ILE A 53 -1.11 -2.43 8.07
C ILE A 53 -0.58 -1.74 6.83
N VAL A 54 -1.28 -0.69 6.38
CA VAL A 54 -0.88 0.13 5.24
C VAL A 54 -0.12 1.35 5.74
N ARG A 55 0.96 1.70 5.04
CA ARG A 55 1.79 2.89 5.24
C ARG A 55 1.85 3.64 3.92
N ALA A 56 1.64 4.95 3.96
CA ALA A 56 1.65 5.83 2.79
C ALA A 56 3.00 6.51 2.65
#